data_AF-A0A3S0ZXV8-F1
#
_entry.id   AF-A0A3S0ZXV8-F1
#
_cell.length_a   1.000
_cell.length_b   1.000
_cell.length_c   1.000
_cell.angle_alpha   90.00
_cell.angle_beta   90.00
_cell.angle_gamma   90.00
#
_symmetry.space_group_name_H-M   'P 1'
#
loop_
_entity.id
_entity.type
_entity.pdbx_description
1 polymer ?
#
loop_
_entity_poly.entity_id
_entity_poly.type
_entity_poly.pdbx_seq_one_letter_code
_entity_poly.pdbx_strand_id
1 'polypeptide(L)'
;ATVDCVDDIHPVCTAIGFNQTSKFRSLFSSNMTERMTEFEIHGLSNIKKGCSDLLTFLYCGTIYPNCDFQKPCRSYCLDVMAACGNQLSSRLNCELDFFEVDCLSPDDYIIGPYTTTT
;
A
#
# COMPACT_ATOMS: atom_id res chain seq x y z
N ALA A 1 -14.60 16.92 -10.95
CA ALA A 1 -13.93 15.86 -11.71
C ALA A 1 -14.27 14.55 -11.03
N THR A 2 -14.93 13.63 -11.72
CA THR A 2 -15.21 12.29 -11.20
C THR A 2 -13.88 11.59 -10.96
N VAL A 3 -13.63 11.17 -9.73
CA VAL A 3 -12.49 10.30 -9.44
C VAL A 3 -12.76 8.99 -10.16
N ASP A 4 -11.99 8.66 -11.19
CA ASP A 4 -12.10 7.39 -11.89
C ASP A 4 -11.52 6.28 -10.99
N CYS A 5 -12.39 5.71 -10.16
CA CYS A 5 -12.08 4.56 -9.32
C CYS A 5 -12.48 3.26 -9.99
N VAL A 6 -11.63 2.26 -9.81
CA VAL A 6 -11.80 0.92 -10.37
C VAL A 6 -11.46 -0.15 -9.34
N ASP A 7 -11.94 -1.37 -9.56
CA ASP A 7 -11.75 -2.56 -8.74
C ASP A 7 -10.62 -3.48 -9.24
N ASP A 8 -9.83 -3.01 -10.22
CA ASP A 8 -8.64 -3.70 -10.75
C ASP A 8 -7.46 -3.66 -9.76
N ILE A 9 -7.54 -4.48 -8.71
CA ILE A 9 -6.55 -4.57 -7.64
C ILE A 9 -6.03 -6.01 -7.53
N HIS A 10 -4.73 -6.15 -7.22
CA HIS A 10 -4.13 -7.46 -7.07
C HIS A 10 -4.76 -8.25 -5.91
N PRO A 11 -5.02 -9.58 -6.04
CA PRO A 11 -5.71 -10.37 -5.03
C PRO A 11 -5.11 -10.33 -3.61
N VAL A 12 -3.79 -10.18 -3.51
CA VAL A 12 -3.10 -10.01 -2.21
C VAL A 12 -3.57 -8.76 -1.47
N CYS A 13 -3.88 -7.69 -2.19
CA CYS A 13 -4.35 -6.44 -1.61
C CYS A 13 -5.85 -6.48 -1.31
N THR A 14 -6.64 -7.12 -2.17
CA THR A 14 -8.09 -7.31 -1.89
C THR A 14 -8.31 -8.21 -0.67
N ALA A 15 -7.44 -9.20 -0.44
CA ALA A 15 -7.49 -10.07 0.74
C ALA A 15 -7.32 -9.33 2.08
N ILE A 16 -6.72 -8.13 2.07
CA ILE A 16 -6.54 -7.28 3.26
C ILE A 16 -7.44 -6.04 3.23
N GLY A 17 -8.47 -6.01 2.38
CA GLY A 17 -9.52 -4.98 2.40
C GLY A 17 -9.37 -3.83 1.40
N PHE A 18 -8.35 -3.83 0.53
CA PHE A 18 -8.29 -2.84 -0.57
C PHE A 18 -9.28 -3.24 -1.66
N ASN A 19 -10.41 -2.53 -1.75
CA ASN A 19 -11.50 -2.89 -2.66
C ASN A 19 -11.60 -2.00 -3.91
N GLN A 20 -11.04 -0.77 -3.86
CA GLN A 20 -11.02 0.16 -4.98
C GLN A 20 -9.71 0.94 -5.03
N THR A 21 -9.28 1.29 -6.24
CA THR A 21 -8.08 2.10 -6.46
C THR A 21 -8.32 3.22 -7.48
N SER A 22 -7.58 4.31 -7.35
CA SER A 22 -7.56 5.38 -8.35
C SER A 22 -6.94 4.87 -9.66
N LYS A 23 -7.59 5.13 -10.81
CA LYS A 23 -7.14 4.65 -12.12
C LYS A 23 -5.85 5.33 -12.62
N PHE A 24 -5.75 6.64 -12.42
CA PHE A 24 -4.70 7.47 -13.04
C PHE A 24 -3.63 7.97 -12.07
N ARG A 25 -3.79 7.75 -10.76
CA ARG A 25 -2.86 8.21 -9.76
C ARG A 25 -2.30 7.04 -8.97
N SER A 26 -0.98 6.88 -9.02
CA SER A 26 -0.17 6.04 -8.14
C SER A 26 1.19 6.71 -7.96
N LEU A 27 1.92 6.31 -6.92
CA LEU A 27 3.29 6.76 -6.69
C LEU A 27 4.27 6.34 -7.79
N PHE A 28 4.00 5.22 -8.45
CA PHE A 28 4.97 4.61 -9.38
C PHE A 28 4.63 4.81 -10.86
N SER A 29 3.35 4.75 -11.24
CA SER A 29 2.93 4.97 -12.63
C SER A 29 1.47 5.40 -12.74
N SER A 30 1.15 6.24 -13.72
CA SER A 30 -0.24 6.57 -14.09
C SER A 30 -0.88 5.50 -14.99
N ASN A 31 -0.12 4.46 -15.38
CA ASN A 31 -0.59 3.34 -16.18
C ASN A 31 -0.86 2.12 -15.28
N MET A 32 -2.10 1.62 -15.31
CA MET A 32 -2.52 0.51 -14.46
C MET A 32 -1.73 -0.78 -14.72
N THR A 33 -1.42 -1.10 -15.97
CA THR A 33 -0.67 -2.32 -16.34
C THR A 33 0.76 -2.26 -15.81
N GLU A 34 1.39 -1.09 -15.88
CA GLU A 34 2.75 -0.88 -15.34
C GLU A 34 2.75 -0.97 -13.81
N ARG A 35 1.74 -0.44 -13.13
CA ARG A 35 1.58 -0.59 -11.67
C ARG A 35 1.46 -2.05 -11.25
N MET A 36 0.64 -2.84 -11.95
CA MET A 36 0.54 -4.28 -11.67
C MET A 36 1.89 -4.97 -11.86
N THR A 37 2.63 -4.61 -12.91
CA THR A 37 3.96 -5.15 -13.19
C THR A 37 4.96 -4.77 -12.09
N GLU A 38 4.99 -3.51 -11.65
CA GLU A 38 5.82 -3.05 -10.54
C GLU A 38 5.43 -3.75 -9.22
N PHE A 39 4.15 -4.00 -8.99
CA PHE A 39 3.68 -4.79 -7.84
C PHE A 39 4.19 -6.22 -7.89
N GLU A 40 4.11 -6.89 -9.05
CA GLU A 40 4.56 -8.27 -9.18
C GLU A 40 6.09 -8.41 -9.03
N ILE A 41 6.85 -7.51 -9.64
CA ILE A 41 8.32 -7.58 -9.65
C ILE A 41 8.89 -7.16 -8.29
N HIS A 42 8.42 -6.04 -7.74
CA HIS A 42 9.02 -5.43 -6.55
C HIS A 42 8.17 -5.62 -5.30
N GLY A 43 6.86 -5.37 -5.38
CA GLY A 43 5.95 -5.48 -4.24
C GLY A 43 5.88 -6.89 -3.68
N LEU A 44 5.47 -7.86 -4.48
CA LEU A 44 5.33 -9.27 -4.08
C LEU A 44 6.65 -9.88 -3.63
N SER A 45 7.77 -9.53 -4.28
CA SER A 45 9.09 -10.03 -3.89
C SER A 45 9.44 -9.60 -2.46
N ASN A 46 9.20 -8.33 -2.11
CA ASN A 46 9.47 -7.83 -0.76
C ASN A 46 8.45 -8.36 0.26
N ILE A 47 7.16 -8.43 -0.09
CA ILE A 47 6.14 -9.05 0.77
C ILE A 47 6.52 -10.50 1.11
N LYS A 48 6.98 -11.30 0.14
CA LYS A 48 7.38 -12.70 0.35
C LYS A 48 8.61 -12.86 1.24
N LYS A 49 9.49 -11.87 1.32
CA LYS A 49 10.62 -11.89 2.28
C LYS A 49 10.14 -11.78 3.73
N GLY A 50 8.95 -11.21 3.95
CA GLY A 50 8.27 -11.26 5.24
C GLY A 50 8.99 -10.57 6.40
N CYS A 51 9.75 -9.50 6.11
CA CYS A 51 10.48 -8.78 7.17
C CYS A 51 9.58 -7.87 8.04
N SER A 52 8.33 -7.61 7.65
CA SER A 52 7.34 -6.91 8.46
C SER A 52 5.92 -7.27 8.02
N ASP A 53 5.00 -7.41 8.97
CA ASP A 53 3.57 -7.66 8.70
C ASP A 53 2.88 -6.46 8.01
N LEU A 54 3.47 -5.27 8.13
CA LEU A 54 3.01 -4.05 7.49
C LEU A 54 3.40 -3.93 6.01
N LEU A 55 4.23 -4.85 5.48
CA LEU A 55 4.67 -4.80 4.08
C LEU A 55 3.53 -4.85 3.09
N THR A 56 2.60 -5.78 3.30
CA THR A 56 1.45 -5.96 2.41
C THR A 56 0.63 -4.68 2.40
N PHE A 57 0.32 -4.13 3.58
CA PHE A 57 -0.39 -2.86 3.71
C PHE A 57 0.34 -1.71 3.02
N LEU A 58 1.64 -1.53 3.29
CA LEU A 58 2.45 -0.46 2.72
C LEU A 58 2.47 -0.52 1.19
N TYR A 59 2.79 -1.68 0.61
CA TYR A 59 2.85 -1.84 -0.84
C TYR A 59 1.48 -1.71 -1.50
N CYS A 60 0.43 -2.25 -0.89
CA CYS A 60 -0.93 -2.13 -1.40
C CYS A 60 -1.41 -0.68 -1.38
N GLY A 61 -1.25 0.07 -0.28
CA GLY A 61 -1.66 1.48 -0.23
C GLY A 61 -0.81 2.41 -1.10
N THR A 62 0.43 2.03 -1.41
CA THR A 62 1.34 2.83 -2.25
C THR A 62 1.11 2.57 -3.74
N ILE A 63 0.95 1.31 -4.14
CA ILE A 63 0.77 0.91 -5.53
C ILE A 63 -0.69 0.97 -5.94
N TYR A 64 -1.61 0.62 -5.04
CA TYR A 64 -3.06 0.70 -5.18
C TYR A 64 -3.66 1.72 -4.20
N PRO A 65 -3.35 3.01 -4.37
CA PRO A 65 -3.93 4.04 -3.51
C PRO A 65 -5.44 4.05 -3.65
N ASN A 66 -6.11 4.40 -2.56
CA ASN A 66 -7.57 4.52 -2.55
C ASN A 66 -8.05 5.65 -3.46
N CYS A 67 -9.37 5.81 -3.55
CA CYS A 67 -10.02 6.83 -4.35
C CYS A 67 -9.64 8.26 -3.96
N ASP A 68 -9.43 8.48 -2.67
CA ASP A 68 -9.04 9.78 -2.12
C ASP A 68 -7.54 10.05 -2.25
N PHE A 69 -6.80 9.11 -2.87
CA PHE A 69 -5.35 9.17 -3.08
C PHE A 69 -4.55 9.31 -1.78
N GLN A 70 -5.13 8.82 -0.68
CA GLN A 70 -4.44 8.67 0.59
C GLN A 70 -3.42 7.54 0.48
N LYS A 71 -2.30 7.74 1.15
CA LYS A 71 -1.20 6.78 1.27
C LYS A 71 -1.12 6.28 2.70
N PRO A 72 -0.46 5.14 2.96
CA PRO A 72 -0.09 4.73 4.31
C PRO A 72 0.52 5.89 5.12
N CYS A 73 0.25 5.98 6.41
CA CYS A 73 0.90 7.00 7.22
C CYS A 73 2.42 6.82 7.22
N ARG A 74 3.15 7.94 7.32
CA ARG A 74 4.62 7.95 7.31
C ARG A 74 5.20 7.06 8.39
N SER A 75 4.60 7.06 9.59
CA SER A 75 4.92 6.14 10.68
C SER A 75 5.04 4.68 10.23
N TYR A 76 4.06 4.15 9.49
CA TYR A 76 4.10 2.75 9.01
C TYR A 76 5.20 2.50 7.97
N CYS A 77 5.50 3.49 7.12
CA CYS A 77 6.65 3.38 6.22
C CYS A 77 7.97 3.28 7.00
N LEU A 78 8.14 4.12 8.03
CA LEU A 78 9.32 4.12 8.89
C LEU A 78 9.45 2.80 9.67
N ASP A 79 8.35 2.27 10.20
CA ASP A 79 8.33 0.98 10.91
C ASP A 79 8.77 -0.17 9.98
N VAL A 80 8.25 -0.18 8.74
CA VAL A 80 8.66 -1.15 7.73
C VAL A 80 10.13 -1.01 7.37
N MET A 81 10.63 0.22 7.18
CA MET A 81 12.05 0.48 6.90
C MET A 81 12.95 0.04 8.06
N ALA A 82 12.53 0.28 9.31
CA ALA A 82 13.27 -0.15 10.49
C ALA A 82 13.33 -1.68 10.61
N ALA A 83 12.22 -2.37 10.33
CA ALA A 83 12.14 -3.83 10.40
C ALA A 83 12.89 -4.54 9.25
N CYS A 84 12.80 -3.99 8.03
CA CYS A 84 13.35 -4.61 6.83
C CYS A 84 14.77 -4.16 6.49
N GLY A 85 15.23 -3.02 7.03
CA GLY A 85 16.53 -2.45 6.72
C GLY A 85 16.79 -2.34 5.21
N ASN A 86 17.94 -2.84 4.76
CA ASN A 86 18.38 -2.77 3.37
C ASN A 86 17.69 -3.80 2.44
N GLN A 87 16.72 -4.58 2.92
CA GLN A 87 16.05 -5.60 2.12
C GLN A 87 14.99 -5.03 1.16
N LEU A 88 14.52 -3.81 1.44
CA LEU A 88 13.54 -3.11 0.61
C LEU A 88 14.20 -2.47 -0.60
N SER A 89 13.43 -2.34 -1.67
CA SER A 89 13.87 -1.55 -2.81
C SER A 89 14.08 -0.10 -2.37
N SER A 90 15.18 0.52 -2.82
CA SER A 90 15.53 1.93 -2.55
C SER A 90 14.55 2.95 -3.14
N ARG A 91 13.39 2.51 -3.63
CA ARG A 91 12.37 3.32 -4.31
C ARG A 91 11.34 3.92 -3.35
N LEU A 92 11.33 3.52 -2.08
CA LEU A 92 10.46 4.11 -1.05
C LEU A 92 11.24 5.15 -0.26
N ASN A 93 10.82 6.42 -0.31
CA ASN A 93 11.36 7.46 0.54
C ASN A 93 10.28 7.94 1.53
N CYS A 94 10.29 7.38 2.74
CA CYS A 94 9.27 7.66 3.75
C CYS A 94 9.09 9.16 4.05
N GLU A 95 10.15 9.96 4.00
CA GLU A 95 10.08 11.39 4.33
C GLU A 95 9.53 12.27 3.21
N LEU A 96 9.63 11.83 1.95
CA LEU A 96 9.16 12.61 0.80
C LEU A 96 7.81 12.12 0.27
N ASP A 97 7.57 10.80 0.36
CA ASP A 97 6.44 10.17 -0.31
C ASP A 97 5.22 10.00 0.61
N PHE A 98 5.38 10.10 1.94
CA PHE A 98 4.36 9.79 2.93
C PHE A 98 4.18 10.91 3.95
N PHE A 99 2.94 11.07 4.42
CA PHE A 99 2.56 12.11 5.39
C PHE A 99 1.88 11.47 6.61
N GLU A 100 1.90 12.17 7.74
CA GLU A 100 1.24 11.72 8.98
C GLU A 100 -0.17 12.29 9.14
N VAL A 101 -0.60 13.16 8.22
CA VAL A 101 -1.93 13.75 8.19
C VAL A 101 -2.64 13.27 6.93
N ASP A 102 -3.94 12.96 7.05
CA ASP A 102 -4.78 12.49 5.95
C ASP A 102 -4.18 11.27 5.22
N CYS A 103 -3.91 10.21 6.00
CA CYS A 103 -3.21 9.00 5.59
C CYS A 103 -3.96 7.74 6.06
N LEU A 104 -3.58 6.60 5.50
CA LEU A 104 -4.18 5.30 5.76
C LEU A 104 -3.51 4.63 6.97
N SER A 105 -4.33 4.15 7.91
CA SER A 105 -3.91 3.24 8.97
C SER A 105 -4.27 1.80 8.61
N PRO A 106 -3.42 0.80 8.88
CA PRO A 106 -3.79 -0.60 8.74
C PRO A 106 -5.01 -0.94 9.59
N ASP A 107 -5.23 -0.29 10.74
CA ASP A 107 -6.40 -0.52 11.60
C ASP A 107 -7.73 -0.24 10.89
N ASP A 108 -7.74 0.65 9.89
CA ASP A 108 -8.92 0.93 9.06
C ASP A 108 -9.23 -0.23 8.09
N TYR A 109 -8.24 -1.09 7.83
CA TYR A 109 -8.30 -2.22 6.91
C TYR A 109 -8.25 -3.59 7.61
N ILE A 110 -7.87 -3.65 8.90
CA ILE A 110 -7.97 -4.85 9.76
C ILE A 110 -9.43 -5.02 10.27
N ILE A 111 -10.41 -4.99 9.36
CA ILE A 111 -11.74 -5.54 9.65
C ILE A 111 -11.99 -6.73 8.73
N GLY A 112 -11.42 -7.85 9.16
CA GLY A 112 -11.91 -9.20 8.90
C GLY A 112 -11.08 -10.24 9.65
N PRO A 113 -11.65 -11.18 10.44
CA PRO A 113 -12.74 -11.09 11.40
C PRO A 113 -12.19 -11.17 12.84
N TYR A 114 -11.46 -10.16 13.33
CA TYR A 114 -10.99 -10.14 14.74
C TYR A 114 -11.09 -8.75 15.37
N THR A 115 -12.26 -8.12 15.27
CA THR A 115 -12.63 -7.08 16.24
C THR A 115 -13.54 -7.70 17.31
N THR A 116 -12.94 -8.49 18.21
CA THR A 116 -13.53 -8.67 19.55
C THR A 116 -13.16 -7.44 20.36
N THR A 117 -14.04 -6.43 20.30
CA THR A 117 -14.10 -5.35 21.29
C THR A 117 -14.32 -5.99 22.66
N THR A 118 -13.40 -5.75 23.59
CA THR A 118 -13.62 -6.01 25.03
C THR A 118 -14.29 -4.80 25.65
#